data_AF-A0A2E4W2Q2-F1
#
_entry.id   AF-A0A2E4W2Q2-F1
#
_cell.length_a   1.000
_cell.length_b   1.000
_cell.length_c   1.000
_cell.angle_alpha   90.00
_cell.angle_beta   90.00
_cell.angle_gamma   90.00
#
_symmetry.space_group_name_H-M   'P 1'
#
loop_
_entity.id
_entity.type
_entity.pdbx_description
1 polymer ?
#
loop_
_entity_poly.entity_id
_entity_poly.type
_entity_poly.pdbx_seq_one_letter_code
_entity_poly.pdbx_strand_id
1 'polypeptide(L)'
;MPRKAQRAEYPYRLYNIVLRITGKEKNKILKEAKKQNVTLSQYILYCVWAHTRTEKGIPPPTTAKYALPSTHEHLRAYLRGEKLLNPCGQESCDMSVVEVSNMKFCETCNVRID
;
A
#
# COMPACT_ATOMS: atom_id res chain seq x y z
N MET A 1 -22.52 -16.36 -26.37
CA MET A 1 -21.49 -16.75 -25.38
C MET A 1 -20.48 -15.61 -25.23
N PRO A 2 -20.03 -15.28 -24.01
CA PRO A 2 -18.92 -14.35 -23.84
C PRO A 2 -17.69 -14.93 -24.54
N ARG A 3 -16.95 -14.10 -25.29
CA ARG A 3 -15.68 -14.52 -25.90
C ARG A 3 -14.74 -15.02 -24.79
N LYS A 4 -13.99 -16.09 -25.05
CA LYS A 4 -12.96 -16.56 -24.11
C LYS A 4 -12.00 -15.39 -23.83
N ALA A 5 -11.65 -15.20 -22.56
CA ALA A 5 -10.67 -14.21 -22.18
C ALA A 5 -9.33 -14.53 -22.88
N GLN A 6 -8.78 -13.54 -23.56
CA GLN A 6 -7.47 -13.62 -24.22
C GLN A 6 -6.50 -12.70 -23.49
N ARG A 7 -5.22 -13.09 -23.46
CA ARG A 7 -4.17 -12.23 -22.93
C ARG A 7 -4.03 -10.99 -23.81
N ALA A 8 -3.61 -9.88 -23.20
CA ALA A 8 -3.22 -8.70 -23.95
C ALA A 8 -2.02 -9.04 -24.84
N GLU A 9 -2.09 -8.62 -26.11
CA GLU A 9 -1.01 -8.82 -27.08
C GLU A 9 0.19 -7.90 -26.78
N TYR A 10 -0.07 -6.66 -26.33
CA TYR A 10 0.95 -5.64 -26.06
C TYR A 10 0.89 -5.18 -24.58
N PRO A 11 1.82 -5.60 -23.71
CA PRO A 11 1.72 -5.37 -22.26
C PRO A 11 1.61 -3.90 -21.81
N TYR A 12 2.18 -2.97 -22.57
CA TYR A 12 2.29 -1.55 -22.21
C TYR A 12 1.20 -0.66 -22.82
N ARG A 13 0.27 -1.23 -23.59
CA ARG A 13 -0.87 -0.47 -24.15
C ARG A 13 -2.04 -0.47 -23.18
N LEU A 14 -2.87 0.57 -23.26
CA LEU A 14 -4.11 0.64 -22.52
C LEU A 14 -5.15 -0.31 -23.13
N TYR A 15 -5.78 -1.11 -22.29
CA TYR A 15 -6.90 -1.99 -22.66
C TYR A 15 -8.11 -1.68 -21.78
N ASN A 16 -9.30 -1.83 -22.36
CA ASN A 16 -10.55 -1.66 -21.64
C ASN A 16 -11.06 -3.01 -21.13
N ILE A 17 -11.41 -3.05 -19.85
CA ILE A 17 -12.12 -4.17 -19.23
C ILE A 17 -13.58 -3.76 -19.08
N VAL A 18 -14.46 -4.39 -19.86
CA VAL A 18 -15.91 -4.11 -19.83
C VAL A 18 -16.63 -5.23 -19.10
N LEU A 19 -17.23 -4.90 -17.96
CA LEU A 19 -17.98 -5.83 -17.13
C LEU A 19 -19.45 -5.41 -17.08
N ARG A 20 -20.35 -6.37 -17.30
CA ARG A 20 -21.78 -6.19 -17.03
C ARG A 20 -22.05 -6.67 -15.61
N ILE A 21 -22.51 -5.76 -14.78
CA ILE A 21 -22.87 -6.01 -13.38
C ILE A 21 -24.29 -5.49 -13.14
N THR A 22 -24.91 -5.96 -12.07
CA THR A 22 -26.23 -5.45 -11.66
C THR A 22 -26.10 -4.02 -11.13
N GLY A 23 -27.18 -3.25 -11.22
CA GLY A 23 -27.21 -1.89 -10.66
C GLY A 23 -26.98 -1.87 -9.14
N LYS A 24 -27.44 -2.90 -8.43
CA LYS A 24 -27.24 -3.08 -6.98
C LYS A 24 -25.75 -3.21 -6.63
N GLU A 25 -25.01 -4.03 -7.39
CA GLU A 25 -23.57 -4.19 -7.21
C GLU A 25 -22.82 -2.91 -7.53
N LYS A 26 -23.16 -2.24 -8.64
CA LYS A 26 -22.56 -0.95 -9.01
C LYS A 26 -22.70 0.08 -7.88
N ASN A 27 -23.90 0.19 -7.31
CA ASN A 27 -24.16 1.12 -6.22
C ASN A 27 -23.39 0.77 -4.95
N LYS A 28 -23.25 -0.54 -4.64
CA LYS A 28 -22.44 -1.00 -3.51
C LYS A 28 -20.97 -0.62 -3.69
N ILE A 29 -20.40 -0.88 -4.87
CA ILE A 29 -19.01 -0.51 -5.19
C ILE A 29 -18.82 1.01 -5.09
N LEU A 30 -19.76 1.79 -5.63
CA LEU A 30 -19.69 3.25 -5.59
C LEU A 30 -19.75 3.81 -4.17
N LYS A 31 -20.55 3.19 -3.28
CA LYS A 31 -20.61 3.56 -1.86
C LYS A 31 -19.27 3.31 -1.15
N GLU A 32 -18.62 2.18 -1.40
CA GLU A 32 -17.31 1.86 -0.80
C GLU A 32 -16.20 2.76 -1.38
N ALA A 33 -16.19 3.00 -2.69
CA ALA A 33 -15.24 3.90 -3.34
C ALA A 33 -15.32 5.33 -2.75
N LYS A 34 -16.54 5.83 -2.50
CA LYS A 34 -16.76 7.13 -1.85
C LYS A 34 -16.21 7.19 -0.43
N LYS A 35 -16.32 6.12 0.37
CA LYS A 35 -15.75 6.09 1.73
C LYS A 35 -14.23 6.24 1.71
N GLN A 36 -13.58 5.74 0.67
CA GLN A 36 -12.12 5.80 0.51
C GLN A 36 -11.65 7.01 -0.31
N ASN A 37 -12.55 7.93 -0.69
CA ASN A 37 -12.25 9.10 -1.53
C ASN A 37 -11.54 8.77 -2.86
N VAL A 38 -11.88 7.63 -3.47
CA VAL A 38 -11.33 7.21 -4.76
C VAL A 38 -12.42 7.05 -5.82
N THR A 39 -12.01 7.10 -7.08
CA THR A 39 -12.93 6.79 -8.19
C THR A 39 -13.32 5.32 -8.20
N LEU A 40 -14.46 5.00 -8.80
CA LEU A 40 -14.95 3.62 -8.93
C LEU A 40 -13.92 2.72 -9.63
N SER A 41 -13.28 3.20 -10.69
CA SER A 41 -12.25 2.44 -11.41
C SER A 41 -11.00 2.19 -10.56
N GLN A 42 -10.53 3.20 -9.83
CA GLN A 42 -9.39 3.04 -8.91
C GLN A 42 -9.70 2.05 -7.80
N TYR A 43 -10.91 2.11 -7.24
CA TYR A 43 -11.33 1.17 -6.20
C TYR A 43 -11.33 -0.29 -6.71
N ILE A 44 -11.83 -0.52 -7.93
CA ILE A 44 -11.82 -1.86 -8.54
C ILE A 44 -10.37 -2.34 -8.77
N LEU A 45 -9.49 -1.49 -9.30
CA LEU A 45 -8.08 -1.83 -9.50
C LEU A 45 -7.39 -2.17 -8.17
N TYR A 46 -7.68 -1.39 -7.12
CA TYR A 46 -7.17 -1.65 -5.78
C TYR A 46 -7.64 -3.00 -5.23
N CYS A 47 -8.93 -3.33 -5.37
CA CYS A 47 -9.45 -4.62 -4.92
C CYS A 47 -8.77 -5.80 -5.63
N VAL A 48 -8.56 -5.71 -6.94
CA VAL A 48 -7.86 -6.76 -7.71
C VAL A 48 -6.41 -6.89 -7.24
N TRP A 49 -5.70 -5.77 -7.09
CA TRP A 49 -4.32 -5.76 -6.61
C TRP A 49 -4.20 -6.35 -5.20
N ALA A 50 -5.07 -5.94 -4.27
CA ALA A 50 -5.09 -6.43 -2.89
C ALA A 50 -5.37 -7.94 -2.83
N HIS A 51 -6.27 -8.44 -3.69
CA HIS A 51 -6.56 -9.86 -3.78
C HIS A 51 -5.35 -10.65 -4.30
N THR A 52 -4.72 -10.21 -5.40
CA THR A 52 -3.51 -10.85 -5.95
C THR A 52 -2.35 -10.86 -4.95
N ARG A 53 -2.23 -9.81 -4.12
CA ARG A 53 -1.21 -9.72 -3.07
C ARG A 53 -1.46 -10.73 -1.94
N THR A 54 -2.72 -10.85 -1.52
CA THR A 54 -3.15 -11.83 -0.51
C THR A 54 -2.92 -13.27 -0.98
N GLU A 55 -3.26 -13.59 -2.24
CA GLU A 55 -3.01 -14.92 -2.82
C GLU A 55 -1.52 -15.27 -2.88
N LYS A 56 -0.65 -14.28 -3.09
CA LYS A 56 0.81 -14.45 -3.04
C LYS A 56 1.37 -14.56 -1.62
N GLY A 57 0.52 -14.54 -0.59
CA GLY A 57 0.93 -14.57 0.82
C GLY A 57 1.62 -13.30 1.30
N ILE A 58 1.59 -12.23 0.51
CA ILE A 58 2.20 -10.97 0.90
C ILE A 58 1.18 -10.23 1.77
N PRO A 59 1.47 -9.94 3.05
CA PRO A 59 0.51 -9.27 3.90
C PRO A 59 0.14 -7.89 3.34
N PRO A 60 -1.08 -7.41 3.63
CA PRO A 60 -1.43 -6.02 3.34
C PRO A 60 -0.41 -5.10 4.03
N PRO A 61 -0.09 -3.94 3.43
CA PRO A 61 0.82 -2.99 4.06
C PRO A 61 0.25 -2.62 5.44
N THR A 62 0.90 -3.12 6.49
CA THR A 62 0.53 -2.78 7.87
C THR A 62 0.93 -1.33 8.12
N THR A 63 0.23 -0.65 9.02
CA THR A 63 0.77 0.57 9.64
C THR A 63 2.13 0.24 10.24
N ALA A 64 3.08 1.18 10.17
CA ALA A 64 4.38 1.04 10.82
C ALA A 64 4.14 0.57 12.26
N LYS A 65 4.69 -0.59 12.64
CA LYS A 65 4.51 -1.08 14.02
C LYS A 65 5.21 -0.18 15.03
N TYR A 66 6.16 0.64 14.58
CA TYR A 66 6.95 1.54 15.39
C TYR A 66 7.12 2.87 14.65
N ALA A 67 6.82 3.98 15.33
CA ALA A 67 7.11 5.31 14.83
C ALA A 67 8.63 5.54 14.78
N LEU A 68 9.08 6.52 14.00
CA LEU A 68 10.47 6.99 14.09
C LEU A 68 10.77 7.42 15.54
N PRO A 69 11.87 6.93 16.15
CA PRO A 69 12.25 7.38 17.47
C PRO A 69 12.54 8.89 17.46
N SER A 70 12.01 9.58 18.46
CA SER A 70 12.22 11.02 18.63
C SER A 70 13.64 11.32 19.16
N THR A 71 14.11 12.56 18.97
CA THR A 71 15.41 13.01 19.51
C THR A 71 15.54 12.79 21.02
N HIS A 72 14.43 12.93 21.76
CA HIS A 72 14.39 12.66 23.20
C HIS A 72 14.57 11.16 23.53
N GLU A 73 14.05 10.27 22.71
CA GLU A 73 14.24 8.82 22.89
C GLU A 73 15.69 8.44 22.60
N HIS A 74 16.30 9.00 21.56
CA HIS A 74 17.74 8.83 21.30
C HIS A 74 18.61 9.26 22.47
N LEU A 75 18.31 10.42 23.08
CA LEU A 75 19.04 10.89 24.27
C LEU A 75 18.84 9.97 25.48
N ARG A 76 17.62 9.48 25.73
CA ARG A 76 17.38 8.52 26.83
C ARG A 76 18.11 7.20 26.61
N ALA A 77 18.08 6.67 25.40
CA ALA A 77 18.75 5.42 25.05
C ALA A 77 20.27 5.55 25.20
N TYR A 78 20.85 6.66 24.75
CA TYR A 78 22.26 6.97 24.96
C TYR A 78 22.64 7.01 26.45
N LEU A 79 21.85 7.69 27.28
CA LEU A 79 22.08 7.77 28.73
C LEU A 79 21.92 6.43 29.46
N ARG A 80 21.09 5.53 28.94
CA ARG A 80 20.86 4.17 29.49
C ARG A 80 21.81 3.11 28.93
N GLY A 81 22.56 3.43 27.88
CA GLY A 81 23.35 2.45 27.13
C GLY A 81 22.50 1.49 26.29
N GLU A 82 21.23 1.83 26.03
CA GLU A 82 20.32 1.05 25.19
C GLU A 82 20.45 1.46 23.73
N LYS A 83 20.27 0.51 22.81
CA LYS A 83 20.26 0.78 21.37
C LYS A 83 18.83 0.81 20.85
N LEU A 84 18.45 1.91 20.19
CA LEU A 84 17.14 2.03 19.56
C LEU A 84 17.14 1.36 18.20
N LEU A 85 16.03 0.69 17.90
CA LEU A 85 15.78 0.12 16.59
C LEU A 85 15.00 1.13 15.75
N ASN A 86 15.41 1.27 14.49
CA ASN A 86 14.67 2.02 13.49
C ASN A 86 13.37 1.28 13.10
N PRO A 87 12.41 1.92 12.42
CA PRO A 87 11.15 1.27 12.00
C PRO A 87 11.34 0.03 11.11
N CYS A 88 12.51 -0.14 10.50
CA CYS A 88 12.93 -1.34 9.77
C CYS A 88 13.46 -2.49 10.64
N GLY A 89 13.60 -2.29 11.96
CA GLY A 89 14.12 -3.26 12.92
C GLY A 89 15.65 -3.33 13.02
N GLN A 90 16.38 -2.43 12.35
CA GLN A 90 17.86 -2.36 12.36
C GLN A 90 18.38 -1.22 13.26
N GLU A 91 19.57 -1.41 13.84
CA GLU A 91 20.25 -0.41 14.67
C GLU A 91 20.82 0.78 13.85
N SER A 92 21.27 0.52 12.63
CA SER A 92 21.78 1.52 11.69
C SER A 92 21.14 1.31 10.33
N CYS A 93 20.58 2.39 9.75
CA CYS A 93 19.98 2.37 8.43
C CYS A 93 20.19 3.74 7.76
N ASP A 94 20.74 3.74 6.54
CA ASP A 94 20.83 4.93 5.71
C ASP A 94 19.46 5.21 5.07
N MET A 95 18.56 5.74 5.89
CA MET A 95 17.16 5.97 5.52
C MET A 95 17.02 7.13 4.53
N SER A 96 16.50 6.86 3.33
CA SER A 96 15.98 7.89 2.43
C SER A 96 14.45 7.98 2.56
N VAL A 97 13.97 9.10 3.10
CA VAL A 97 12.53 9.32 3.31
C VAL A 97 11.93 10.00 2.10
N VAL A 98 10.89 9.40 1.52
CA VAL A 98 10.14 9.94 0.40
C VAL A 98 8.65 10.04 0.73
N GLU A 99 8.07 11.18 0.38
CA GLU A 99 6.64 11.47 0.56
C GLU A 99 5.87 11.10 -0.71
N VAL A 100 4.89 10.21 -0.55
CA VAL A 100 3.95 9.84 -1.62
C VAL A 100 2.54 9.94 -1.07
N SER A 101 1.73 10.83 -1.65
CA SER A 101 0.30 10.97 -1.30
C SER A 101 0.04 11.18 0.20
N ASN A 102 0.78 12.10 0.83
CA ASN A 102 0.72 12.40 2.28
C ASN A 102 1.10 11.24 3.23
N MET A 103 1.83 10.23 2.73
CA MET A 103 2.42 9.17 3.55
C MET A 103 3.94 9.19 3.36
N LYS A 104 4.68 8.95 4.44
CA LYS A 104 6.16 8.92 4.40
C LYS A 104 6.63 7.48 4.32
N PHE A 105 7.51 7.20 3.37
CA PHE A 105 8.12 5.88 3.19
C PHE A 105 9.63 5.99 3.29
N CYS A 106 10.26 4.96 3.86
CA CYS A 106 11.69 4.72 3.65
C CYS A 106 11.86 4.02 2.31
N GLU A 107 12.50 4.64 1.33
CA GLU A 107 12.85 3.97 0.06
C GLU A 107 13.84 2.83 0.29
N THR A 108 14.77 2.99 1.23
CA THR A 108 15.79 1.97 1.53
C THR A 108 15.19 0.68 2.08
N CYS A 109 14.13 0.79 2.89
CA CYS A 109 13.51 -0.36 3.57
C CYS A 109 12.11 -0.70 3.06
N ASN A 110 11.55 0.10 2.15
CA ASN A 110 10.14 0.03 1.71
C ASN A 110 9.13 -0.06 2.87
N VAL A 111 9.47 0.56 4.00
CA VAL A 111 8.64 0.58 5.20
C VAL A 111 7.98 1.94 5.29
N ARG A 112 6.66 1.93 5.51
CA ARG A 112 5.92 3.14 5.83
C ARG A 112 6.37 3.64 7.20
N ILE A 113 6.64 4.94 7.28
CA ILE A 113 7.10 5.62 8.49
C ILE A 113 5.94 6.40 9.14
N ASP A 114 5.11 7.06 8.33
CA ASP A 114 3.89 7.79 8.72
C ASP A 114 2.76 7.54 7.71
#